data_AF-A0AAE0RJA3-F1
#
_entry.id   AF-A0AAE0RJA3-F1
#
_cell.length_a   1.000
_cell.length_b   1.000
_cell.length_c   1.000
_cell.angle_alpha   90.00
_cell.angle_beta   90.00
_cell.angle_gamma   90.00
#
_symmetry.space_group_name_H-M   'P 1'
#
loop_
_entity.id
_entity.type
_entity.pdbx_description
1 polymer ?
#
loop_
_entity_poly.entity_id
_entity_poly.type
_entity_poly.pdbx_seq_one_letter_code
_entity_poly.pdbx_strand_id
1 'polypeptide(L)' 'MVFHAGFGTAHTAKSTKCWLNDHGVGVLDWPANSPDLNPIENLWGIVKKKMEA' A
#
# COMPACT_ATOMS: atom_id res chain seq x y z
N MET A 1 -3.34 8.36 -10.74
CA MET A 1 -3.52 7.50 -9.55
C MET A 1 -2.39 6.48 -9.56
N VAL A 2 -1.78 6.15 -8.42
CA VAL A 2 -0.69 5.17 -8.33
C VAL A 2 -1.01 4.22 -7.19
N PHE A 3 -0.97 2.91 -7.45
CA PHE A 3 -1.21 1.89 -6.44
C PHE A 3 0.09 1.37 -5.86
N HIS A 4 0.12 1.28 -4.52
CA HIS A 4 1.22 0.73 -3.75
C HIS A 4 0.86 -0.70 -3.34
N ALA A 5 1.51 -1.71 -3.93
CA ALA A 5 1.29 -3.11 -3.58
C ALA A 5 2.21 -3.51 -2.43
N GLY A 6 1.67 -3.67 -1.22
CA GLY A 6 2.41 -4.25 -0.10
C GLY A 6 2.65 -5.77 -0.27
N PHE A 7 3.51 -6.36 0.57
CA PHE A 7 3.91 -7.78 0.54
C PHE A 7 2.82 -8.77 1.01
N GLY A 8 1.56 -8.45 0.76
CA GLY A 8 0.46 -9.41 0.87
C GLY A 8 0.24 -10.07 -0.49
N THR A 9 0.32 -11.40 -0.56
CA THR A 9 -0.02 -12.18 -1.79
C THR A 9 -1.42 -11.86 -2.34
N ALA A 10 -2.30 -11.29 -1.50
CA ALA A 10 -3.61 -10.77 -1.87
C ALA A 10 -3.56 -9.62 -2.90
N HIS A 11 -2.48 -8.82 -2.93
CA HIS A 11 -2.33 -7.69 -3.86
C HIS A 11 -1.69 -8.08 -5.20
N THR A 12 -1.29 -9.35 -5.37
CA THR A 12 -0.62 -9.84 -6.57
C THR A 12 -1.54 -10.66 -7.49
N ALA A 13 -2.83 -10.76 -7.16
CA ALA A 13 -3.81 -11.49 -7.94
C ALA A 13 -3.89 -10.96 -9.39
N LYS A 14 -3.99 -11.89 -10.35
CA LYS A 14 -4.04 -11.57 -11.79
C LYS A 14 -5.21 -10.66 -12.14
N SER A 15 -6.37 -10.88 -11.52
CA SER A 15 -7.57 -10.06 -11.68
C SER A 15 -7.33 -8.61 -11.26
N THR A 16 -6.70 -8.41 -10.10
CA THR A 16 -6.32 -7.08 -9.60
C THR A 16 -5.38 -6.39 -10.59
N LYS A 17 -4.31 -7.05 -11.05
CA LYS A 17 -3.39 -6.47 -12.04
C LYS A 17 -4.09 -6.07 -13.35
N CYS A 18 -5.02 -6.90 -13.83
CA CYS A 18 -5.78 -6.62 -15.04
C CYS A 18 -6.65 -5.37 -14.89
N TRP A 19 -7.38 -5.26 -13.77
CA TRP A 19 -8.21 -4.10 -13.49
C TRP A 19 -7.38 -2.81 -13.36
N LEU A 20 -6.23 -2.87 -12.67
CA LEU A 20 -5.34 -1.71 -12.51
C LEU A 20 -4.81 -1.24 -13.87
N ASN A 21 -4.42 -2.17 -14.74
CA ASN A 21 -3.98 -1.86 -16.10
C ASN A 21 -5.10 -1.26 -16.97
N ASP A 22 -6.29 -1.86 -16.93
CA ASP A 22 -7.48 -1.39 -17.66
C ASP A 22 -7.89 0.03 -17.26
N HIS A 23 -7.76 0.36 -15.98
CA HIS A 23 -8.08 1.70 -15.46
C HIS A 23 -6.89 2.68 -15.54
N GLY A 24 -5.80 2.30 -16.23
CA GLY A 24 -4.63 3.15 -16.44
C GLY A 24 -3.88 3.50 -15.16
N VAL A 25 -3.97 2.64 -14.14
CA VAL A 25 -3.38 2.93 -12.84
C VAL A 25 -2.02 2.27 -12.69
N GLY A 26 -0.99 3.12 -12.59
CA GLY A 26 0.38 2.68 -12.41
C GLY A 26 0.56 1.95 -11.08
N VAL A 27 1.23 0.79 -11.14
CA VAL A 27 1.69 0.07 -9.95
C VAL A 27 3.14 0.44 -9.70
N LEU A 28 3.45 0.88 -8.48
CA LEU A 28 4.82 1.21 -8.10
C LEU A 28 5.52 -0.07 -7.60
N ASP A 29 6.62 -0.47 -8.25
CA ASP A 29 7.51 -1.51 -7.76
C ASP A 29 8.31 -0.94 -6.56
N TRP A 30 7.87 -1.26 -5.35
CA TRP A 30 8.52 -0.81 -4.11
C TRP A 30 9.42 -1.92 -3.55
N PRO A 31 10.62 -1.58 -3.02
CA PRO A 31 11.49 -2.57 -2.41
C PRO A 31 10.83 -3.23 -1.20
N ALA A 32 11.06 -4.54 -1.08
CA ALA A 32 10.51 -5.31 0.01
C ALA A 32 10.97 -4.86 1.37
N ASN A 33 10.01 -4.73 2.29
CA ASN A 33 10.27 -4.62 3.72
C ASN A 33 10.79 -3.25 4.21
N SER A 34 10.21 -2.14 3.73
CA SER A 34 10.40 -0.80 4.32
C SER A 34 9.14 -0.33 5.07
N PRO A 35 8.90 -0.80 6.32
CA PRO A 35 7.78 -0.33 7.13
C PRO A 35 7.83 1.19 7.39
N ASP A 36 9.03 1.78 7.44
CA ASP A 36 9.24 3.23 7.58
C ASP A 36 8.69 4.07 6.42
N LEU A 37 8.45 3.44 5.26
CA LEU A 37 8.06 4.15 4.04
C LEU A 37 6.59 3.96 3.67
N ASN A 38 5.80 3.27 4.51
CA ASN A 38 4.37 3.17 4.32
C ASN A 38 3.66 4.37 4.99
N PRO A 39 3.06 5.31 4.24
CA PRO A 39 2.38 6.48 4.82
C PRO A 39 1.27 6.10 5.80
N ILE A 40 0.71 4.89 5.69
CA ILE A 40 -0.33 4.38 6.58
C ILE A 40 0.22 4.09 7.99
N GLU A 41 1.48 3.67 8.13
CA GLU A 41 2.09 3.39 9.43
C GLU A 41 2.29 4.68 10.23
N ASN A 42 2.66 5.77 9.54
CA ASN A 42 2.71 7.11 10.13
C ASN A 42 1.33 7.54 10.64
N LEU A 43 0.27 7.27 9.87
CA LEU A 43 -1.10 7.58 10.27
C LEU A 43 -1.54 6.76 11.50
N TRP A 44 -1.23 5.46 11.53
CA TRP A 44 -1.47 4.61 12.70
C TRP A 44 -0.72 5.11 13.94
N GLY A 45 0.51 5.59 13.79
CA GLY A 45 1.27 6.21 14.88
C GLY A 45 0.59 7.44 15.46
N ILE A 46 0.00 8.30 14.62
CA ILE A 46 -0.76 9.48 15.05
C ILE A 46 -2.06 9.05 15.77
N VAL A 47 -2.77 8.07 15.23
CA VAL A 47 -4.02 7.56 15.83
C VAL A 47 -3.76 6.92 17.19
N LYS A 48 -2.74 6.06 17.31
CA LYS A 48 -2.35 5.47 18.60
C LYS A 48 -1.99 6.54 19.63
N LYS A 49 -1.19 7.55 19.25
CA LYS A 49 -0.87 8.69 20.14
C LYS A 49 -2.10 9.48 20.59
N LYS A 50 -3.14 9.56 19.76
CA LYS A 50 -4.41 10.22 20.13
C LYS A 50 -5.32 9.34 21.00
N MET A 51 -5.16 8.02 20.98
CA MET A 51 -5.96 7.09 21.78
C MET A 51 -5.37 6.85 23.18
N GLU A 52 -4.07 7.07 23.35
CA GLU A 52 -3.34 6.93 24.63
C GLU A 52 -3.33 8.24 25.45
N ALA A 53 -4.00 9.29 24.97
CA ALA A 53 -4.16 10.58 25.65
C ALA A 53 -5.60 10.75 26.14
#